data_AF-N6XMP4-F1
#
_entry.id   AF-N6XMP4-F1
#
_cell.length_a   1.000
_cell.length_b   1.000
_cell.length_c   1.000
_cell.angle_alpha   90.00
_cell.angle_beta   90.00
_cell.angle_gamma   90.00
#
_symmetry.space_group_name_H-M   'P 1'
#
loop_
_entity.id
_entity.type
_entity.pdbx_description
1 polymer ?
#
loop_
_entity_poly.entity_id
_entity_poly.type
_entity_poly.pdbx_seq_one_letter_code
_entity_poly.pdbx_strand_id
1 'polypeptide(L)'
;MILDIDLVSDFVCPWCYLGKVRLDRALAELKAARPDLEARVNWLPFFLNPDTPAAGEPYRAFLEAKFGGPIKAEAVLDTVRAAAAEDGLSYAFERIQTRPNTLQAHRLMYRAQAQGQKPERIQSLAQALFAAHFQEGRDIGDKDTLADIAAACGDRREAVREWLDGRGSIDAVERMAAGVRRQGIEGVPFFILNRKLAVSGAQSAAVLGAAILQSLETGKPS
;
A
#
# COMPACT_ATOMS: atom_id res chain seq x y z
N MET A 1 3.64 -11.42 -21.89
CA MET A 1 3.37 -12.32 -20.74
C MET A 1 2.67 -11.54 -19.63
N ILE A 2 1.61 -12.06 -18.98
CA ILE A 2 0.94 -11.37 -17.86
C ILE A 2 1.53 -11.88 -16.53
N LEU A 3 1.85 -10.95 -15.63
CA LEU A 3 2.28 -11.20 -14.26
C LEU A 3 1.23 -10.63 -13.32
N ASP A 4 0.56 -11.48 -12.55
CA ASP A 4 -0.39 -11.05 -11.52
C ASP A 4 0.30 -11.00 -10.16
N ILE A 5 0.19 -9.87 -9.47
CA ILE A 5 0.77 -9.64 -8.15
C ILE A 5 -0.34 -9.22 -7.21
N ASP A 6 -0.69 -10.05 -6.23
CA ASP A 6 -1.51 -9.58 -5.11
C ASP A 6 -0.58 -8.98 -4.05
N LEU A 7 -0.67 -7.67 -3.86
CA LEU A 7 0.08 -6.92 -2.86
C LEU A 7 -0.82 -6.63 -1.66
N VAL A 8 -0.61 -7.36 -0.58
CA VAL A 8 -1.26 -7.11 0.70
C VAL A 8 -0.55 -5.96 1.40
N SER A 9 -1.30 -4.91 1.72
CA SER A 9 -0.73 -3.65 2.17
C SER A 9 -1.65 -2.87 3.10
N ASP A 10 -1.08 -1.96 3.90
CA ASP A 10 -1.80 -0.91 4.61
C ASP A 10 -1.16 0.45 4.31
N PHE A 11 -1.97 1.47 4.01
CA PHE A 11 -1.46 2.78 3.59
C PHE A 11 -0.80 3.60 4.72
N VAL A 12 -0.92 3.13 5.97
CA VAL A 12 -0.21 3.66 7.15
C VAL A 12 1.02 2.81 7.55
N CYS A 13 1.39 1.82 6.74
CA CYS A 13 2.61 1.04 6.96
C CYS A 13 3.78 1.67 6.16
N PRO A 14 4.82 2.20 6.80
CA PRO A 14 5.93 2.78 6.04
C PRO A 14 6.71 1.72 5.26
N TRP A 15 6.86 0.51 5.82
CA TRP A 15 7.46 -0.60 5.07
C TRP A 15 6.67 -0.96 3.81
N CYS A 16 5.35 -0.76 3.78
CA CYS A 16 4.57 -0.96 2.56
C CYS A 16 4.92 0.07 1.48
N TYR A 17 5.16 1.32 1.87
CA TYR A 17 5.56 2.34 0.91
C TYR A 17 6.94 2.02 0.33
N LEU A 18 7.91 1.67 1.19
CA LEU A 18 9.23 1.23 0.73
C LEU A 18 9.14 -0.03 -0.16
N GLY A 19 8.32 -1.01 0.24
CA GLY A 19 8.09 -2.22 -0.54
C GLY A 19 7.50 -1.93 -1.92
N LYS A 20 6.59 -0.95 -2.03
CA LYS A 20 6.08 -0.47 -3.32
C LYS A 20 7.19 0.14 -4.18
N VAL A 21 8.00 1.05 -3.63
CA VAL A 21 9.12 1.67 -4.36
C VAL A 21 10.07 0.60 -4.91
N ARG A 22 10.40 -0.40 -4.08
CA ARG A 22 11.26 -1.53 -4.49
C ARG A 22 10.59 -2.42 -5.54
N LEU A 23 9.29 -2.67 -5.43
CA LEU A 23 8.52 -3.40 -6.45
C LEU A 23 8.50 -2.64 -7.78
N ASP A 24 8.20 -1.35 -7.78
CA ASP A 24 8.16 -0.52 -8.98
C ASP A 24 9.52 -0.54 -9.70
N ARG A 25 10.61 -0.44 -8.95
CA ARG A 25 11.97 -0.55 -9.49
C ARG A 25 12.22 -1.91 -10.12
N ALA A 26 11.89 -3.01 -9.42
CA ALA A 26 12.04 -4.35 -9.95
C ALA A 26 11.22 -4.56 -11.25
N LEU A 27 9.99 -4.05 -11.28
CA LEU A 27 9.13 -4.12 -12.46
C LEU A 27 9.67 -3.29 -13.63
N ALA A 28 10.22 -2.11 -13.38
CA ALA A 28 10.84 -1.28 -14.41
C ALA A 28 12.09 -1.95 -15.02
N GLU A 29 12.97 -2.50 -14.18
CA GLU A 29 14.15 -3.25 -14.61
C GLU A 29 13.76 -4.48 -15.45
N LEU A 30 12.74 -5.24 -14.99
CA LEU A 30 12.22 -6.38 -15.73
C LEU A 30 11.54 -5.99 -17.04
N LYS A 31 10.78 -4.89 -17.09
CA LYS A 31 10.13 -4.41 -18.31
C LYS A 31 11.17 -3.99 -19.37
N ALA A 32 12.29 -3.41 -18.95
CA ALA A 32 13.40 -3.09 -19.84
C ALA A 32 14.04 -4.35 -20.45
N ALA A 33 14.20 -5.42 -19.67
CA ALA A 33 14.74 -6.68 -20.14
C ALA A 33 13.72 -7.56 -20.90
N ARG A 34 12.43 -7.45 -20.56
CA ARG A 34 11.30 -8.22 -21.11
C ARG A 34 10.15 -7.29 -21.47
N PRO A 35 10.21 -6.62 -22.65
CA PRO A 35 9.21 -5.63 -23.05
C PRO A 35 7.78 -6.17 -23.16
N ASP A 36 7.61 -7.48 -23.35
CA ASP A 36 6.30 -8.14 -23.41
C ASP A 36 5.69 -8.41 -22.02
N LEU A 37 6.43 -8.21 -20.92
CA LEU A 37 5.93 -8.41 -19.57
C LEU A 37 4.92 -7.32 -19.21
N GLU A 38 3.71 -7.72 -18.85
CA GLU A 38 2.65 -6.83 -18.35
C GLU A 38 2.33 -7.21 -16.92
N ALA A 39 2.65 -6.32 -15.98
CA ALA A 39 2.35 -6.53 -14.57
C ALA A 39 0.98 -5.95 -14.21
N ARG A 40 0.19 -6.75 -13.49
CA ARG A 40 -1.08 -6.35 -12.87
C ARG A 40 -0.92 -6.50 -11.37
N VAL A 41 -1.00 -5.38 -10.66
CA VAL A 41 -0.89 -5.37 -9.20
C VAL A 41 -2.27 -5.15 -8.60
N ASN A 42 -2.73 -6.15 -7.85
CA ASN A 42 -3.97 -6.09 -7.10
C ASN A 42 -3.64 -5.78 -5.64
N TRP A 43 -4.12 -4.64 -5.16
CA TRP A 43 -3.98 -4.19 -3.78
C TRP A 43 -5.02 -4.87 -2.90
N LEU A 44 -4.56 -5.68 -1.96
CA LEU A 44 -5.40 -6.34 -0.97
C LEU A 44 -5.31 -5.62 0.38
N PRO A 45 -6.45 -5.31 1.01
CA PRO A 45 -6.45 -4.52 2.24
C PRO A 45 -5.91 -5.33 3.42
N PHE A 46 -5.06 -4.69 4.21
CA PHE A 46 -4.67 -5.14 5.53
C PHE A 46 -4.84 -3.97 6.49
N PHE A 47 -5.40 -4.23 7.67
CA PHE A 47 -5.50 -3.26 8.74
C PHE A 47 -4.44 -3.60 9.80
N LEU A 48 -3.35 -2.83 9.85
CA LEU A 48 -2.33 -2.97 10.90
C LEU A 48 -2.93 -2.76 12.28
N ASN A 49 -3.85 -1.81 12.38
CA ASN A 49 -4.48 -1.40 13.63
C ASN A 49 -6.01 -1.31 13.41
N PRO A 50 -6.70 -2.45 13.40
CA PRO A 50 -8.13 -2.50 13.06
C PRO A 50 -9.01 -1.69 14.04
N ASP A 51 -8.54 -1.50 15.27
CA ASP A 51 -9.27 -0.77 16.31
C ASP A 51 -9.07 0.75 16.27
N THR A 52 -8.39 1.28 15.23
CA THR A 52 -8.22 2.74 15.08
C THR A 52 -9.59 3.42 14.98
N PRO A 53 -9.90 4.42 15.82
CA PRO A 53 -11.17 5.15 15.73
C PRO A 53 -11.40 5.75 14.35
N ALA A 54 -12.66 5.89 13.93
CA ALA A 54 -12.98 6.44 12.60
C ALA A 54 -12.42 7.86 12.37
N ALA A 55 -12.34 8.67 13.44
CA ALA A 55 -11.74 10.01 13.40
C ALA A 55 -10.19 10.00 13.44
N GLY A 56 -9.57 8.81 13.48
CA GLY A 56 -8.15 8.67 13.77
C GLY A 56 -7.80 8.94 15.23
N GLU A 57 -6.51 8.98 15.52
CA GLU A 57 -5.97 9.35 16.84
C GLU A 57 -4.60 10.03 16.70
N PRO A 58 -4.09 10.75 17.72
CA PRO A 58 -2.82 11.44 17.62
C PRO A 58 -1.64 10.48 17.33
N TYR A 59 -0.92 10.72 16.23
CA TYR A 59 0.11 9.82 15.72
C TYR A 59 1.28 9.64 16.69
N ARG A 60 1.80 10.74 17.24
CA ARG A 60 2.92 10.73 18.20
C ARG A 60 2.57 9.96 19.46
N ALA A 61 1.42 10.25 20.08
CA ALA A 61 0.98 9.57 21.29
C ALA A 61 0.83 8.05 21.07
N PHE A 62 0.30 7.64 19.91
CA PHE A 62 0.22 6.23 19.54
C PHE A 62 1.61 5.58 19.44
N LEU A 63 2.57 6.20 18.74
CA LEU A 63 3.92 5.65 18.59
C LEU A 63 4.63 5.51 19.93
N GLU A 64 4.55 6.53 20.78
CA GLU A 64 5.15 6.52 22.11
C GLU A 64 4.56 5.40 22.98
N ALA A 65 3.24 5.24 22.98
CA ALA A 65 2.57 4.15 23.68
C ALA A 65 3.00 2.77 23.14
N LYS A 66 3.08 2.63 21.80
CA LYS A 66 3.43 1.37 21.14
C LYS A 66 4.88 0.94 21.38
N PHE A 67 5.82 1.89 21.35
CA PHE A 67 7.26 1.58 21.40
C PHE A 67 7.90 1.85 22.77
N GLY A 68 7.13 2.35 23.75
CA GLY A 68 7.60 2.55 25.12
C GLY A 68 8.36 3.86 25.32
N GLY A 69 7.85 4.95 24.75
CA GLY A 69 8.32 6.32 24.95
C GLY A 69 8.92 6.99 23.69
N PRO A 70 9.14 8.32 23.74
CA PRO A 70 9.54 9.13 22.59
C PRO A 70 10.90 8.74 22.00
N ILE A 71 11.88 8.40 22.83
CA ILE A 71 13.22 8.01 22.36
C ILE A 71 13.16 6.72 21.53
N LYS A 72 12.41 5.72 22.00
CA LYS A 72 12.27 4.44 21.30
C LYS A 72 11.44 4.58 20.03
N ALA A 73 10.38 5.40 20.07
CA ALA A 73 9.58 5.71 18.90
C ALA A 73 10.42 6.37 17.80
N GLU A 74 11.23 7.39 18.14
CA GLU A 74 12.08 8.07 17.15
C GLU A 74 13.14 7.12 16.57
N ALA A 75 13.78 6.28 17.40
CA ALA A 75 14.76 5.29 16.91
C ALA A 75 14.17 4.30 15.89
N VAL A 76 12.91 3.90 16.07
CA VAL A 76 12.20 3.05 15.09
C VAL A 76 11.96 3.83 13.79
N LEU A 77 11.51 5.08 13.87
CA LEU A 77 11.30 5.93 12.68
C LEU A 77 12.61 6.19 11.93
N ASP A 78 13.71 6.42 12.63
CA ASP A 78 15.03 6.63 12.03
C ASP A 78 15.55 5.39 11.32
N THR A 79 15.28 4.20 11.88
CA THR A 79 15.60 2.93 11.20
C THR A 79 14.86 2.83 9.87
N VAL A 80 13.58 3.22 9.85
CA VAL A 80 12.77 3.23 8.63
C VAL A 80 13.28 4.28 7.62
N ARG A 81 13.62 5.49 8.08
CA ARG A 81 14.20 6.54 7.24
C ARG A 81 15.50 6.08 6.59
N ALA A 82 16.42 5.49 7.37
CA ALA A 82 17.70 5.00 6.89
C ALA A 82 17.52 3.94 5.80
N ALA A 83 16.66 2.95 6.03
CA ALA A 83 16.39 1.89 5.05
C ALA A 83 15.77 2.41 3.74
N ALA A 84 14.98 3.47 3.80
CA ALA A 84 14.32 4.04 2.63
C ALA A 84 15.17 5.04 1.85
N ALA A 85 16.11 5.72 2.52
CA ALA A 85 17.03 6.65 1.89
C ALA A 85 17.91 5.95 0.82
N GLU A 86 18.24 4.67 1.02
CA GLU A 86 18.96 3.84 0.04
C GLU A 86 18.21 3.70 -1.30
N ASP A 87 16.88 3.82 -1.28
CA ASP A 87 16.01 3.76 -2.45
C ASP A 87 15.51 5.16 -2.90
N GLY A 88 16.10 6.23 -2.35
CA GLY A 88 15.70 7.61 -2.67
C GLY A 88 14.32 8.02 -2.10
N LEU A 89 13.74 7.21 -1.21
CA LEU A 89 12.47 7.49 -0.57
C LEU A 89 12.69 8.25 0.75
N SER A 90 12.17 9.47 0.83
CA SER A 90 12.18 10.29 2.03
C SER A 90 10.84 10.23 2.77
N TYR A 91 10.90 10.14 4.11
CA TYR A 91 9.74 10.27 4.99
C TYR A 91 9.78 11.59 5.74
N ALA A 92 8.61 12.18 5.94
CA ALA A 92 8.39 13.36 6.76
C ALA A 92 7.43 13.03 7.92
N PHE A 93 7.79 12.03 8.74
CA PHE A 93 6.95 11.52 9.84
C PHE A 93 6.52 12.62 10.83
N GLU A 94 7.35 13.63 11.01
CA GLU A 94 7.10 14.81 11.83
C GLU A 94 5.93 15.67 11.34
N ARG A 95 5.53 15.55 10.06
CA ARG A 95 4.33 16.21 9.52
C ARG A 95 3.04 15.47 9.84
N ILE A 96 3.12 14.20 10.25
CA ILE A 96 1.95 13.36 10.50
C ILE A 96 1.36 13.71 11.87
N GLN A 97 0.18 14.32 11.87
CA GLN A 97 -0.54 14.67 13.09
C GLN A 97 -1.47 13.54 13.54
N THR A 98 -2.22 12.98 12.58
CA THR A 98 -3.22 11.93 12.82
C THR A 98 -2.72 10.59 12.32
N ARG A 99 -2.89 9.55 13.13
CA ARG A 99 -2.91 8.17 12.69
C ARG A 99 -4.31 7.85 12.16
N PRO A 100 -4.50 7.73 10.84
CA PRO A 100 -5.84 7.58 10.28
C PRO A 100 -6.35 6.15 10.43
N ASN A 101 -7.67 6.00 10.50
CA ASN A 101 -8.31 4.73 10.15
C ASN A 101 -8.28 4.58 8.61
N THR A 102 -7.66 3.51 8.12
CA THR A 102 -7.41 3.32 6.68
C THR A 102 -8.57 2.69 5.91
N LEU A 103 -9.73 2.44 6.53
CA LEU A 103 -10.88 1.84 5.85
C LEU A 103 -11.27 2.64 4.60
N GLN A 104 -11.33 3.97 4.70
CA GLN A 104 -11.72 4.79 3.56
C GLN A 104 -10.67 4.78 2.44
N ALA A 105 -9.37 4.78 2.78
CA ALA A 105 -8.30 4.65 1.80
C ALA A 105 -8.34 3.28 1.07
N HIS A 106 -8.55 2.20 1.82
CA HIS A 106 -8.74 0.85 1.25
C HIS A 106 -9.99 0.75 0.38
N ARG A 107 -11.09 1.40 0.78
CA ARG A 107 -12.31 1.49 -0.04
C ARG A 107 -12.05 2.25 -1.34
N LEU A 108 -11.30 3.36 -1.31
CA LEU A 108 -10.96 4.10 -2.52
C LEU A 108 -10.13 3.24 -3.49
N MET A 109 -9.12 2.53 -2.98
CA MET A 109 -8.33 1.61 -3.79
C MET A 109 -9.20 0.47 -4.36
N TYR A 110 -10.06 -0.12 -3.54
CA TYR A 110 -11.04 -1.12 -3.99
C TYR A 110 -11.93 -0.59 -5.14
N ARG A 111 -12.45 0.63 -5.02
CA ARG A 111 -13.27 1.26 -6.08
C ARG A 111 -12.49 1.40 -7.38
N ALA A 112 -11.26 1.91 -7.32
CA ALA A 112 -10.43 2.11 -8.51
C ALA A 112 -10.19 0.78 -9.25
N GLN A 113 -9.91 -0.29 -8.51
CA GLN A 113 -9.74 -1.63 -9.06
C GLN A 113 -11.05 -2.20 -9.62
N ALA A 114 -12.16 -2.08 -8.89
CA ALA A 114 -13.47 -2.60 -9.29
C ALA A 114 -14.05 -1.92 -10.55
N GLN A 115 -13.68 -0.65 -10.78
CA GLN A 115 -14.06 0.09 -11.99
C GLN A 115 -13.22 -0.29 -13.22
N GLY A 116 -12.22 -1.16 -13.08
CA GLY A 116 -11.30 -1.51 -14.16
C GLY A 116 -10.47 -0.33 -14.64
N GLN A 117 -10.10 0.59 -13.72
CA GLN A 117 -9.20 1.69 -14.07
C GLN A 117 -7.88 1.12 -14.61
N LYS A 118 -7.25 1.86 -15.52
CA LYS A 118 -5.98 1.42 -16.13
C LYS A 118 -4.92 1.16 -15.04
N PRO A 119 -4.06 0.15 -15.20
CA PRO A 119 -3.04 -0.20 -14.20
C PRO A 119 -2.19 1.00 -13.76
N GLU A 120 -1.84 1.90 -14.69
CA GLU A 120 -1.04 3.09 -14.39
C GLU A 120 -1.76 4.02 -13.41
N ARG A 121 -3.09 4.17 -13.54
CA ARG A 121 -3.88 5.00 -12.64
C ARG A 121 -4.00 4.39 -11.24
N ILE A 122 -4.16 3.07 -11.15
CA ILE A 122 -4.16 2.35 -9.86
C ILE A 122 -2.80 2.53 -9.17
N GLN A 123 -1.69 2.45 -9.92
CA GLN A 123 -0.35 2.69 -9.40
C GLN A 123 -0.15 4.13 -8.93
N SER A 124 -0.60 5.11 -9.72
CA SER A 124 -0.55 6.53 -9.33
C SER A 124 -1.37 6.80 -8.07
N LEU A 125 -2.55 6.20 -7.93
CA LEU A 125 -3.39 6.34 -6.74
C LEU A 125 -2.68 5.75 -5.50
N ALA A 126 -2.12 4.54 -5.60
CA ALA A 126 -1.38 3.94 -4.50
C ALA A 126 -0.18 4.81 -4.08
N GLN A 127 0.58 5.30 -5.06
CA GLN A 127 1.71 6.21 -4.83
C GLN A 127 1.26 7.50 -4.13
N ALA A 128 0.16 8.11 -4.59
CA ALA A 128 -0.35 9.35 -4.05
C ALA A 128 -0.90 9.18 -2.62
N LEU A 129 -1.55 8.05 -2.31
CA LEU A 129 -2.00 7.75 -0.94
C LEU A 129 -0.82 7.64 0.04
N PHE A 130 0.24 6.94 -0.36
CA PHE A 130 1.45 6.84 0.46
C PHE A 130 2.14 8.18 0.62
N ALA A 131 2.36 8.92 -0.47
CA ALA A 131 3.02 10.23 -0.42
C ALA A 131 2.22 11.23 0.43
N ALA A 132 0.89 11.27 0.27
CA ALA A 132 0.02 12.13 1.05
C ALA A 132 0.18 11.88 2.55
N HIS A 133 0.21 10.62 2.98
CA HIS A 133 0.39 10.30 4.39
C HIS A 133 1.83 10.55 4.87
N PHE A 134 2.81 9.98 4.19
CA PHE A 134 4.18 9.85 4.69
C PHE A 134 5.10 11.02 4.36
N GLN A 135 4.78 11.82 3.35
CA GLN A 135 5.61 12.93 2.89
C GLN A 135 4.91 14.27 3.09
N GLU A 136 3.58 14.30 2.98
CA GLU A 136 2.77 15.52 3.13
C GLU A 136 2.14 15.66 4.52
N GLY A 137 1.98 14.55 5.27
CA GLY A 137 1.34 14.53 6.58
C GLY A 137 -0.19 14.62 6.55
N ARG A 138 -0.80 14.35 5.38
CA ARG A 138 -2.25 14.43 5.18
C ARG A 138 -2.97 13.24 5.80
N ASP A 139 -4.19 13.50 6.27
CA ASP A 139 -5.07 12.49 6.86
C ASP A 139 -5.79 11.70 5.77
N ILE A 140 -5.28 10.50 5.46
CA ILE A 140 -5.91 9.59 4.49
C ILE A 140 -7.12 8.81 5.05
N GLY A 141 -7.56 9.11 6.27
CA GLY A 141 -8.87 8.69 6.80
C GLY A 141 -9.99 9.66 6.45
N ASP A 142 -9.65 10.91 6.13
CA ASP A 142 -10.59 11.96 5.73
C ASP A 142 -11.06 11.79 4.28
N LYS A 143 -12.38 11.87 4.07
CA LYS A 143 -13.00 11.61 2.76
C LYS A 143 -12.72 12.71 1.75
N ASP A 144 -12.61 13.96 2.20
CA ASP A 144 -12.32 15.08 1.32
C ASP A 144 -10.88 15.03 0.83
N THR A 145 -9.94 14.71 1.72
CA THR A 145 -8.53 14.42 1.39
C THR A 145 -8.43 13.30 0.36
N LEU A 146 -9.14 12.19 0.56
CA LEU A 146 -9.16 11.07 -0.38
C LEU A 146 -9.76 11.44 -1.75
N ALA A 147 -10.81 12.26 -1.77
CA ALA A 147 -11.40 12.73 -3.01
C ALA A 147 -10.44 13.64 -3.80
N ASP A 148 -9.69 14.51 -3.12
CA ASP A 148 -8.65 15.35 -3.72
C ASP A 148 -7.51 14.52 -4.31
N ILE A 149 -7.05 13.50 -3.58
CA ILE A 149 -6.01 12.57 -4.04
C ILE A 149 -6.48 11.84 -5.31
N ALA A 150 -7.70 11.30 -5.30
CA ALA A 150 -8.26 10.60 -6.46
C ALA A 150 -8.40 11.53 -7.69
N ALA A 151 -8.80 12.77 -7.47
CA ALA A 151 -8.91 13.78 -8.52
C ALA A 151 -7.54 14.11 -9.14
N ALA A 152 -6.49 14.24 -8.33
CA ALA A 152 -5.12 14.43 -8.82
C ALA A 152 -4.62 13.23 -9.66
N CYS A 153 -5.19 12.03 -9.47
CA CYS A 153 -4.93 10.84 -10.28
C CYS A 153 -5.89 10.69 -11.49
N GLY A 154 -6.75 11.68 -11.76
CA GLY A 154 -7.62 11.71 -12.93
C GLY A 154 -9.00 11.07 -12.75
N ASP A 155 -9.48 10.94 -11.51
CA ASP A 155 -10.90 10.66 -11.20
C ASP A 155 -11.70 11.98 -11.04
N ARG A 156 -13.01 11.89 -10.84
CA ARG A 156 -13.86 13.05 -10.53
C ARG A 156 -14.03 13.20 -9.02
N ARG A 157 -13.51 14.29 -8.46
CA ARG A 157 -13.55 14.58 -7.01
C ARG A 157 -14.93 14.35 -6.40
N GLU A 158 -15.96 14.99 -6.96
CA GLU A 158 -17.32 14.97 -6.42
C GLU A 158 -17.90 13.55 -6.43
N ALA A 159 -17.63 12.78 -7.49
CA ALA A 159 -18.11 11.40 -7.60
C ALA A 159 -17.42 10.46 -6.60
N VAL A 160 -16.13 10.68 -6.34
CA VAL A 160 -15.41 9.92 -5.31
C VAL A 160 -15.94 10.30 -3.93
N ARG A 161 -16.12 11.59 -3.67
CA ARG A 161 -16.60 12.10 -2.39
C ARG A 161 -18.00 11.60 -2.05
N GLU A 162 -18.92 11.64 -3.01
CA GLU A 162 -20.28 11.08 -2.90
C GLU A 162 -20.24 9.56 -2.67
N TRP A 163 -19.39 8.84 -3.41
CA TRP A 163 -19.25 7.40 -3.25
C TRP A 163 -18.71 7.01 -1.86
N LEU A 164 -17.76 7.79 -1.31
CA LEU A 164 -17.21 7.57 0.03
C LEU A 164 -18.25 7.85 1.15
N ASP A 165 -19.31 8.61 0.88
CA ASP A 165 -20.46 8.75 1.80
C ASP A 165 -21.34 7.52 1.86
N GLY A 166 -21.43 6.79 0.74
CA GLY A 166 -22.04 5.46 0.73
C GLY A 166 -21.29 4.49 1.65
N ARG A 167 -21.98 3.43 2.08
CA ARG A 167 -21.41 2.33 2.90
C ARG A 167 -21.26 1.00 2.15
N GLY A 168 -21.75 0.91 0.91
CA GLY A 168 -21.93 -0.37 0.20
C GLY A 168 -20.66 -1.20 -0.06
N SER A 169 -19.47 -0.60 0.04
CA SER A 169 -18.19 -1.31 -0.14
C SER A 169 -17.48 -1.68 1.17
N ILE A 170 -18.00 -1.26 2.33
CA ILE A 170 -17.37 -1.50 3.65
C ILE A 170 -17.22 -3.01 3.89
N ASP A 171 -18.34 -3.74 3.89
CA ASP A 171 -18.31 -5.18 4.21
C ASP A 171 -17.47 -5.98 3.22
N ALA A 172 -17.39 -5.55 1.95
CA ALA A 172 -16.56 -6.21 0.95
C ALA A 172 -15.07 -6.07 1.29
N VAL A 173 -14.62 -4.87 1.63
CA VAL A 173 -13.24 -4.57 2.02
C VAL A 173 -12.88 -5.28 3.33
N GLU A 174 -13.76 -5.27 4.32
CA GLU A 174 -13.55 -5.96 5.59
C GLU A 174 -13.47 -7.49 5.41
N ARG A 175 -14.36 -8.07 4.59
CA ARG A 175 -14.29 -9.50 4.24
C ARG A 175 -13.01 -9.85 3.50
N MET A 176 -12.52 -8.99 2.60
CA MET A 176 -11.23 -9.18 1.92
C MET A 176 -10.09 -9.19 2.93
N ALA A 177 -10.02 -8.21 3.83
CA ALA A 177 -8.98 -8.13 4.86
C ALA A 177 -9.02 -9.33 5.82
N ALA A 178 -10.21 -9.76 6.22
CA ALA A 178 -10.38 -10.97 7.03
C ALA A 178 -9.94 -12.24 6.27
N GLY A 179 -10.20 -12.30 4.96
CA GLY A 179 -9.75 -13.39 4.08
C GLY A 179 -8.23 -13.46 3.94
N VAL A 180 -7.55 -12.31 3.86
CA VAL A 180 -6.09 -12.22 3.90
C VAL A 180 -5.54 -12.79 5.21
N ARG A 181 -6.09 -12.38 6.37
CA ARG A 181 -5.64 -12.90 7.68
C ARG A 181 -5.88 -14.41 7.83
N ARG A 182 -7.00 -14.94 7.34
CA ARG A 182 -7.29 -16.39 7.35
C ARG A 182 -6.29 -17.22 6.54
N GLN A 183 -5.54 -16.61 5.62
CA GLN A 183 -4.47 -17.26 4.88
C GLN A 183 -3.13 -17.30 5.66
N GLY A 184 -3.12 -16.86 6.93
CA GLY A 184 -1.93 -16.85 7.77
C GLY A 184 -1.01 -15.64 7.52
N ILE A 185 -1.48 -14.63 6.78
CA ILE A 185 -0.72 -13.40 6.56
C ILE A 185 -0.90 -12.51 7.79
N GLU A 186 0.19 -12.33 8.54
CA GLU A 186 0.21 -11.57 9.81
C GLU A 186 0.92 -10.22 9.72
N GLY A 187 1.62 -9.96 8.59
CA GLY A 187 2.40 -8.74 8.39
C GLY A 187 2.39 -8.27 6.94
N VAL A 188 2.76 -7.00 6.75
CA VAL A 188 2.78 -6.33 5.45
C VAL A 188 4.06 -5.47 5.29
N PRO A 189 4.52 -5.20 4.05
CA PRO A 189 3.95 -5.64 2.77
C PRO A 189 4.14 -7.15 2.56
N PHE A 190 3.20 -7.77 1.86
CA PHE A 190 3.28 -9.17 1.48
C PHE A 190 2.87 -9.32 0.01
N PHE A 191 3.73 -9.93 -0.80
CA PHE A 191 3.57 -10.06 -2.24
C PHE A 191 3.23 -11.51 -2.58
N ILE A 192 2.17 -11.71 -3.35
CA ILE A 192 1.79 -13.03 -3.87
C ILE A 192 1.89 -12.96 -5.40
N LEU A 193 2.88 -13.66 -5.96
CA LEU A 193 3.24 -13.62 -7.36
C LEU A 193 2.62 -14.81 -8.09
N ASN A 194 1.81 -14.53 -9.12
CA ASN A 194 1.03 -15.49 -9.91
C ASN A 194 0.25 -16.49 -9.06
N ARG A 195 -0.16 -16.11 -7.83
CA ARG A 195 -0.82 -16.99 -6.86
C ARG A 195 -0.03 -18.26 -6.50
N LYS A 196 1.30 -18.24 -6.69
CA LYS A 196 2.19 -19.41 -6.53
C LYS A 196 3.33 -19.17 -5.55
N LEU A 197 3.96 -18.01 -5.63
CA LEU A 197 5.12 -17.66 -4.82
C LEU A 197 4.78 -16.47 -3.93
N ALA A 198 5.20 -16.53 -2.67
CA ALA A 198 4.99 -15.45 -1.72
C ALA A 198 6.32 -14.85 -1.27
N VAL A 199 6.35 -13.52 -1.11
CA VAL A 199 7.48 -12.77 -0.55
C VAL A 199 6.96 -11.89 0.58
N SER A 200 7.56 -12.02 1.77
CA SER A 200 7.17 -11.27 2.96
C SER A 200 8.14 -10.13 3.26
N GLY A 201 7.60 -8.96 3.61
CA GLY A 201 8.35 -7.77 3.97
C GLY A 201 8.86 -6.98 2.77
N ALA A 202 9.38 -5.78 3.04
CA ALA A 202 9.94 -4.88 2.03
C ALA A 202 11.32 -5.36 1.53
N GLN A 203 11.38 -6.53 0.90
CA GLN A 203 12.60 -7.09 0.32
C GLN A 203 13.19 -6.17 -0.75
N SER A 204 14.50 -6.29 -1.01
CA SER A 204 15.17 -5.49 -2.03
C SER A 204 14.58 -5.71 -3.43
N ALA A 205 14.72 -4.72 -4.31
CA ALA A 205 14.26 -4.83 -5.70
C ALA A 205 14.83 -6.07 -6.41
N ALA A 206 16.10 -6.41 -6.13
CA ALA A 206 16.73 -7.62 -6.69
C ALA A 206 16.04 -8.92 -6.22
N VAL A 207 15.70 -9.03 -4.94
CA VAL A 207 14.99 -10.20 -4.40
C VAL A 207 13.57 -10.30 -4.99
N LEU A 208 12.85 -9.17 -5.07
CA LEU A 208 11.54 -9.12 -5.70
C LEU A 208 11.60 -9.51 -7.18
N GLY A 209 12.58 -8.99 -7.93
CA GLY A 209 12.79 -9.31 -9.34
C GLY A 209 13.09 -10.80 -9.56
N ALA A 210 13.96 -11.39 -8.74
CA ALA A 210 14.26 -12.82 -8.79
C ALA A 210 13.02 -13.68 -8.50
N ALA A 211 12.23 -13.32 -7.48
CA ALA A 211 10.99 -14.00 -7.16
C ALA A 211 9.96 -13.90 -8.29
N ILE A 212 9.85 -12.72 -8.93
CA ILE A 212 8.99 -12.52 -10.10
C ILE A 212 9.41 -13.47 -11.24
N LEU A 213 10.70 -13.52 -11.58
CA LEU A 213 11.20 -14.41 -12.63
C LEU A 213 10.90 -15.88 -12.33
N GLN A 214 11.16 -16.33 -11.10
CA GLN A 214 10.85 -17.68 -10.64
C GLN A 214 9.35 -17.99 -10.76
N SER A 215 8.47 -17.04 -10.42
CA SER A 215 7.02 -17.21 -10.52
C SER A 215 6.51 -17.36 -11.95
N LEU A 216 7.29 -16.92 -12.95
CA LEU A 216 6.95 -17.02 -14.38
C LEU A 216 7.43 -18.34 -14.99
N GLU A 217 8.51 -18.93 -14.47
CA GLU A 217 9.06 -20.21 -14.94
C GLU A 217 8.20 -21.40 -14.52
N THR A 218 7.65 -21.36 -13.30
CA THR A 218 6.73 -22.39 -12.75
C THR A 218 5.36 -22.45 -13.45
N GLY A 219 5.15 -21.67 -14.52
CA GLY A 219 3.92 -21.61 -15.32
C GLY A 219 4.03 -22.18 -16.73
N LYS A 220 5.20 -22.62 -17.19
CA LYS A 220 5.31 -23.35 -18.46
C LYS A 220 4.94 -24.82 -18.21
N PRO A 221 3.90 -25.38 -18.87
CA PRO A 221 3.77 -26.82 -18.92
C PRO A 221 4.99 -27.37 -19.65
N SER A 222 5.62 -28.38 -19.07
CA SER A 222 6.58 -29.26 -19.74
C SER A 222 5.99 -29.88 -20.98
#